data_AF-A0A452I4F4-F1
#
_entry.id   AF-A0A452I4F4-F1
#
_cell.length_a   1.000
_cell.length_b   1.000
_cell.length_c   1.000
_cell.angle_alpha   90.00
_cell.angle_beta   90.00
_cell.angle_gamma   90.00
#
_symmetry.space_group_name_H-M   'P 1'
#
loop_
_entity.id
_entity.type
_entity.pdbx_description
1 polymer ?
#
loop_
_entity_poly.entity_id
_entity_poly.type
_entity_poly.pdbx_seq_one_letter_code
_entity_poly.pdbx_strand_id
1 'polypeptide(L)'
;LPLSKSGKGSECKLCPRHWVLHMDKCYWVSKENKYWRSGRDDCSQRGSDLLVIQDREELVKNNLTGNQNPVWIGLSTTSSGRMWTWVDGSKFTVSGPAEETSCAAVKKTQIKSEICNTHYKWICQKEAVLI
;
A
#
# COMPACT_ATOMS: atom_id res chain seq x y z
N LEU A 1 -5.83 -50.32 -2.59
CA LEU A 1 -6.09 -49.04 -3.30
C LEU A 1 -5.92 -47.90 -2.31
N PRO A 2 -4.86 -47.07 -2.37
CA PRO A 2 -4.82 -45.87 -1.56
C PRO A 2 -5.47 -44.72 -2.34
N LEU A 3 -6.53 -44.14 -1.78
CA LEU A 3 -7.06 -42.85 -2.25
C LEU A 3 -6.25 -41.76 -1.54
N SER A 4 -5.33 -41.14 -2.27
CA SER A 4 -4.61 -39.95 -1.82
C SER A 4 -5.59 -38.77 -1.69
N LYS A 5 -6.03 -38.48 -0.46
CA LYS A 5 -6.64 -37.19 -0.14
C LYS A 5 -5.54 -36.18 0.19
N SER A 6 -5.36 -35.19 -0.66
CA SER A 6 -4.91 -33.86 -0.24
C SER A 6 -5.28 -32.83 -1.32
N GLY A 7 -6.57 -32.55 -1.45
CA GLY A 7 -7.01 -31.27 -2.00
C GLY A 7 -7.12 -30.32 -0.83
N LYS A 8 -6.13 -29.42 -0.65
CA LYS A 8 -6.32 -28.23 0.19
C LYS A 8 -7.54 -27.50 -0.38
N GLY A 9 -8.62 -27.41 0.39
CA GLY A 9 -9.78 -26.61 0.02
C GLY A 9 -9.33 -25.18 -0.26
N SER A 10 -9.85 -24.56 -1.31
CA SER A 10 -9.60 -23.15 -1.58
C SER A 10 -10.19 -22.34 -0.43
N GLU A 11 -9.32 -21.80 0.43
CA GLU A 11 -9.69 -20.90 1.50
C GLU A 11 -10.52 -19.73 0.97
N CYS A 12 -11.67 -19.47 1.61
CA CYS A 12 -12.53 -18.35 1.22
C CYS A 12 -12.10 -17.10 1.98
N LYS A 13 -11.83 -16.01 1.25
CA LYS A 13 -11.28 -14.76 1.79
C LYS A 13 -12.23 -13.61 1.48
N LEU A 14 -12.46 -12.74 2.46
CA LEU A 14 -13.37 -11.60 2.33
C LEU A 14 -12.69 -10.27 2.66
N CYS A 15 -13.13 -9.23 1.95
CA CYS A 15 -12.78 -7.84 2.20
C CYS A 15 -14.01 -7.02 2.58
N PRO A 16 -13.84 -5.91 3.33
CA PRO A 16 -14.95 -5.00 3.59
C PRO A 16 -15.53 -4.45 2.29
N ARG A 17 -16.78 -4.00 2.35
CA ARG A 17 -17.47 -3.42 1.19
C ARG A 17 -16.66 -2.25 0.62
N HIS A 18 -16.53 -2.21 -0.71
CA HIS A 18 -15.76 -1.22 -1.47
C HIS A 18 -14.23 -1.34 -1.36
N TRP A 19 -13.72 -2.43 -0.80
CA TRP A 19 -12.31 -2.80 -0.88
C TRP A 19 -12.11 -3.82 -2.00
N VAL A 20 -10.94 -3.77 -2.63
CA VAL A 20 -10.52 -4.73 -3.66
C VAL A 20 -9.78 -5.86 -2.98
N LEU A 21 -10.25 -7.09 -3.12
CA LEU A 21 -9.54 -8.29 -2.68
C LEU A 21 -8.49 -8.68 -3.72
N HIS A 22 -7.25 -8.89 -3.28
CA HIS A 22 -6.22 -9.52 -4.09
C HIS A 22 -5.33 -10.39 -3.23
N MET A 23 -5.27 -11.68 -3.57
CA MET A 23 -4.63 -12.73 -2.77
C MET A 23 -5.17 -12.73 -1.33
N ASP A 24 -4.33 -12.32 -0.38
CA ASP A 24 -4.59 -12.32 1.05
C ASP A 24 -4.88 -10.92 1.61
N LYS A 25 -5.00 -9.92 0.74
CA LYS A 25 -5.07 -8.51 1.16
C LYS A 25 -6.25 -7.78 0.55
N CYS A 26 -6.69 -6.77 1.27
CA CYS A 26 -7.74 -5.85 0.91
C CYS A 26 -7.14 -4.47 0.68
N TYR A 27 -7.52 -3.83 -0.43
CA TYR A 27 -7.06 -2.50 -0.80
C TYR A 27 -8.21 -1.50 -0.91
N TRP A 28 -8.00 -0.28 -0.44
CA TRP A 28 -8.96 0.81 -0.60
C TRP A 28 -8.25 2.07 -1.07
N VAL A 29 -8.76 2.66 -2.16
CA VAL A 29 -8.22 3.89 -2.73
C VAL A 29 -9.12 5.05 -2.33
N SER A 30 -8.51 6.12 -1.83
CA SER A 30 -9.25 7.31 -1.40
C SER A 30 -9.97 8.01 -2.56
N LYS A 31 -11.08 8.68 -2.22
CA LYS A 31 -11.80 9.57 -3.15
C LYS A 31 -11.24 10.99 -3.15
N GLU A 32 -10.63 11.39 -2.04
CA GLU A 32 -10.10 12.74 -1.79
C GLU A 32 -8.59 12.78 -1.99
N ASN A 33 -8.07 14.00 -2.21
CA ASN A 33 -6.64 14.27 -2.22
C ASN A 33 -6.26 14.98 -0.91
N LYS A 34 -5.28 14.46 -0.16
CA LYS A 34 -4.79 15.05 1.10
C LYS A 34 -3.28 14.83 1.27
N TYR A 35 -2.73 15.38 2.35
CA TYR A 35 -1.35 15.16 2.77
C TYR A 35 -1.11 13.70 3.13
N TRP A 36 0.15 13.27 3.03
CA TRP A 36 0.54 11.88 3.33
C TRP A 36 0.10 11.45 4.73
N ARG A 37 0.34 12.31 5.73
CA ARG A 37 -0.04 12.05 7.13
C ARG A 37 -1.56 11.89 7.29
N SER A 38 -2.35 12.75 6.64
CA SER A 38 -3.81 12.64 6.66
C SER A 38 -4.31 11.34 6.03
N GLY A 39 -3.64 10.85 4.98
CA GLY A 39 -3.93 9.54 4.39
C GLY A 39 -3.66 8.40 5.36
N ARG A 40 -2.53 8.46 6.09
CA ARG A 40 -2.21 7.47 7.13
C ARG A 40 -3.22 7.47 8.28
N ASP A 41 -3.64 8.65 8.73
CA ASP A 41 -4.63 8.79 9.79
C ASP A 41 -6.00 8.22 9.35
N ASP A 42 -6.40 8.40 8.08
CA ASP A 42 -7.62 7.80 7.52
C ASP A 42 -7.51 6.27 7.42
N CYS A 43 -6.38 5.72 6.99
CA CYS A 43 -6.19 4.27 6.99
C CYS A 43 -6.25 3.70 8.41
N SER A 44 -5.64 4.38 9.39
CA SER A 44 -5.67 3.96 10.79
C SER A 44 -7.10 3.91 11.33
N GLN A 45 -7.92 4.94 11.03
CA GLN A 45 -9.35 4.97 11.40
C GLN A 45 -10.17 3.84 10.76
N ARG A 46 -9.70 3.26 9.65
CA ARG A 46 -10.32 2.12 8.96
C ARG A 46 -9.84 0.75 9.46
N GLY A 47 -8.98 0.72 10.50
CA GLY A 47 -8.33 -0.49 10.98
C GLY A 47 -7.37 -1.07 9.94
N SER A 48 -6.60 -0.20 9.28
CA SER A 48 -5.65 -0.49 8.22
C SER A 48 -4.43 0.43 8.32
N ASP A 49 -3.45 0.28 7.42
CA ASP A 49 -2.38 1.27 7.25
C ASP A 49 -2.20 1.59 5.76
N LEU A 50 -1.37 2.57 5.42
CA LEU A 50 -1.00 2.85 4.05
C LEU A 50 -0.33 1.64 3.38
N LEU A 51 -0.51 1.54 2.07
CA LEU A 51 0.01 0.44 1.25
C LEU A 51 1.51 0.22 1.44
N VAL A 52 1.91 -1.01 1.75
CA VAL A 52 3.29 -1.50 1.77
C VAL A 52 3.47 -2.41 0.57
N ILE A 53 4.22 -1.95 -0.43
CA ILE A 53 4.43 -2.70 -1.68
C ILE A 53 5.47 -3.78 -1.43
N GLN A 54 5.02 -5.03 -1.39
CA GLN A 54 5.90 -6.21 -1.34
C GLN A 54 6.26 -6.69 -2.75
N ASP A 55 5.33 -6.56 -3.68
CA ASP A 55 5.51 -6.91 -5.09
C ASP A 55 4.93 -5.81 -5.98
N ARG A 56 5.71 -5.32 -6.95
CA ARG A 56 5.25 -4.30 -7.89
C ARG A 56 4.11 -4.80 -8.80
N GLU A 57 3.98 -6.11 -8.99
CA GLU A 57 2.86 -6.68 -9.74
C GLU A 57 1.51 -6.42 -9.07
N GLU A 58 1.48 -6.25 -7.75
CA GLU A 58 0.27 -5.94 -6.98
C GLU A 58 -0.40 -4.63 -7.46
N LEU A 59 0.41 -3.63 -7.83
CA LEU A 59 -0.05 -2.35 -8.33
C LEU A 59 -0.72 -2.46 -9.71
N VAL A 60 -0.14 -3.30 -10.58
CA VAL A 60 -0.59 -3.50 -11.96
C VAL A 60 -1.87 -4.33 -12.00
N LYS A 61 -1.87 -5.47 -11.28
CA LYS A 61 -2.99 -6.42 -11.28
C LYS A 61 -4.29 -5.79 -10.76
N ASN A 62 -4.17 -4.88 -9.80
CA ASN A 62 -5.31 -4.26 -9.14
C ASN A 62 -5.66 -2.87 -9.67
N ASN A 63 -4.89 -2.34 -10.64
CA ASN A 63 -5.07 -1.02 -11.23
C ASN A 63 -5.29 0.10 -10.18
N LEU A 64 -4.62 0.00 -9.02
CA LEU A 64 -4.89 0.84 -7.84
C LEU A 64 -4.56 2.32 -8.06
N THR A 65 -3.66 2.61 -9.00
CA THR A 65 -3.16 3.97 -9.24
C THR A 65 -3.89 4.70 -10.36
N GLY A 66 -4.68 3.99 -11.17
CA GLY A 66 -5.16 4.52 -12.45
C GLY A 66 -4.02 5.08 -13.32
N ASN A 67 -4.35 6.00 -14.25
CA ASN A 67 -3.43 6.41 -15.32
C ASN A 67 -2.75 7.77 -15.16
N GLN A 68 -3.23 8.69 -14.29
CA GLN A 68 -2.83 10.12 -14.41
C GLN A 68 -2.09 10.72 -13.21
N ASN A 69 -2.50 10.44 -11.97
CA ASN A 69 -1.98 11.15 -10.79
C ASN A 69 -1.22 10.22 -9.83
N PRO A 70 -0.14 10.71 -9.17
CA PRO A 70 0.49 9.99 -8.08
C PRO A 70 -0.49 9.69 -6.94
N VAL A 71 -0.25 8.59 -6.24
CA VAL A 71 -1.05 8.14 -5.10
C VAL A 71 -0.12 7.79 -3.94
N TRP A 72 -0.39 8.29 -2.75
CA TRP A 72 0.39 8.02 -1.55
C TRP A 72 0.41 6.54 -1.18
N ILE A 73 1.58 6.08 -0.77
CA ILE A 73 1.84 4.74 -0.22
C ILE A 73 2.58 4.88 1.11
N GLY A 74 2.67 3.81 1.88
CA GLY A 74 3.19 3.79 3.24
C GLY A 74 4.71 3.86 3.32
N LEU A 75 5.39 4.63 2.46
CA LEU A 75 6.85 4.79 2.47
C LEU A 75 7.22 6.26 2.69
N SER A 76 8.13 6.52 3.62
CA SER A 76 8.60 7.87 3.94
C SER A 76 10.05 7.86 4.43
N THR A 77 10.74 9.00 4.37
CA THR A 77 12.03 9.19 5.05
C THR A 77 11.82 9.77 6.45
N THR A 78 12.62 9.32 7.42
CA THR A 78 12.65 9.90 8.77
C THR A 78 13.75 10.97 8.86
N SER A 79 13.48 12.02 9.66
CA SER A 79 14.35 13.19 9.82
C SER A 79 15.77 12.86 10.29
N SER A 80 15.98 11.70 10.90
CA SER A 80 17.26 11.34 11.52
C SER A 80 18.21 10.53 10.65
N GLY A 81 17.85 10.17 9.40
CA GLY A 81 18.71 9.23 8.67
C GLY A 81 18.65 9.18 7.16
N ARG A 82 17.79 9.96 6.49
CA ARG A 82 17.60 9.84 5.02
C ARG A 82 17.31 8.38 4.59
N MET A 83 16.71 7.60 5.49
CA MET A 83 16.40 6.19 5.27
C MET A 83 14.91 6.05 4.98
N TRP A 84 14.59 5.43 3.84
CA TRP A 84 13.22 5.10 3.49
C TRP A 84 12.73 3.96 4.37
N THR A 85 11.60 4.18 5.04
CA THR A 85 11.00 3.24 5.98
C THR A 85 9.52 3.09 5.63
N TRP A 86 9.06 1.85 5.56
CA TRP A 86 7.66 1.52 5.40
C TRP A 86 6.91 1.72 6.72
N VAL A 87 5.60 1.89 6.66
CA VAL A 87 4.73 2.03 7.85
C VAL A 87 4.73 0.79 8.75
N ASP A 88 5.11 -0.37 8.22
CA ASP A 88 5.33 -1.62 8.98
C ASP A 88 6.71 -1.71 9.67
N GLY A 89 7.54 -0.67 9.51
CA GLY A 89 8.89 -0.60 10.08
C GLY A 89 9.99 -1.25 9.23
N SER A 90 9.65 -1.92 8.14
CA SER A 90 10.65 -2.49 7.23
C SER A 90 11.39 -1.37 6.47
N LYS A 91 12.69 -1.58 6.26
CA LYS A 91 13.57 -0.61 5.58
C LYS A 91 13.52 -0.84 4.07
N PHE A 92 13.56 0.24 3.30
CA PHE A 92 13.65 0.20 1.85
C PHE A 92 14.85 1.01 1.37
N THR A 93 15.52 0.54 0.33
CA THR A 93 16.64 1.27 -0.29
C THR A 93 16.17 1.82 -1.63
N VAL A 94 15.98 3.13 -1.71
CA VAL A 94 15.81 3.83 -2.99
C VAL A 94 17.20 4.24 -3.49
N SER A 95 17.52 3.95 -4.75
CA SER A 95 18.68 4.52 -5.41
C SER A 95 18.42 6.00 -5.71
N GLY A 96 19.15 6.90 -5.06
CA GLY A 96 19.05 8.34 -5.26
C GLY A 96 19.14 9.15 -3.96
N PRO A 97 19.21 10.48 -4.03
CA PRO A 97 19.21 11.32 -2.83
C PRO A 97 17.87 11.17 -2.11
N ALA A 98 17.92 10.65 -0.89
CA ALA A 98 16.82 10.77 0.05
C ALA A 98 16.93 12.16 0.69
N GLU A 99 16.03 13.07 0.32
CA GLU A 99 15.91 14.35 1.04
C GLU A 99 15.46 14.07 2.48
N GLU A 100 15.80 14.99 3.39
CA GLU A 100 15.72 14.76 4.84
C GLU A 100 14.32 14.43 5.34
N THR A 101 13.28 14.87 4.63
CA THR A 101 11.87 14.52 4.89
C THR A 101 11.07 14.46 3.59
N SER A 102 10.84 13.25 3.07
CA SER A 102 10.07 13.01 1.86
C SER A 102 9.09 11.86 2.06
N CYS A 103 8.00 11.90 1.30
CA CYS A 103 6.98 10.87 1.30
C CYS A 103 6.91 10.24 -0.09
N ALA A 104 6.65 8.94 -0.17
CA ALA A 104 6.62 8.27 -1.45
C ALA A 104 5.20 8.19 -2.01
N ALA A 105 5.07 8.50 -3.29
CA ALA A 105 3.86 8.26 -4.07
C ALA A 105 4.17 7.29 -5.22
N VAL A 106 3.19 6.49 -5.60
CA VAL A 106 3.28 5.65 -6.79
C VAL A 106 2.54 6.31 -7.94
N LYS A 107 3.16 6.31 -9.13
CA LYS A 107 2.50 6.66 -10.40
C LYS A 107 2.72 5.51 -11.38
N LYS A 108 1.65 4.84 -11.80
CA LYS A 108 1.70 3.56 -12.52
C LYS A 108 2.42 2.50 -11.68
N THR A 109 3.70 2.25 -11.95
CA THR A 109 4.55 1.29 -11.25
C THR A 109 5.81 1.93 -10.65
N GLN A 110 5.93 3.25 -10.78
CA GLN A 110 7.11 3.99 -10.33
C GLN A 110 6.82 4.63 -8.98
N ILE A 111 7.66 4.28 -8.00
CA ILE A 111 7.71 4.97 -6.70
C ILE A 111 8.51 6.26 -6.90
N LYS A 112 7.94 7.38 -6.48
CA LYS A 112 8.52 8.71 -6.56
C LYS A 112 8.63 9.33 -5.17
N SER A 113 9.71 10.05 -4.95
CA SER A 113 9.83 10.95 -3.80
C SER A 113 9.01 12.22 -4.06
N GLU A 114 8.23 12.63 -3.08
CA GLU A 114 7.35 13.79 -3.15
C GLU A 114 7.35 14.55 -1.81
N ILE A 115 6.96 15.82 -1.87
CA ILE A 115 6.80 16.66 -0.67
C ILE A 115 5.55 16.18 0.09
N CYS A 116 5.71 15.83 1.37
CA CYS A 116 4.66 15.21 2.19
C CYS A 116 3.36 16.02 2.33
N ASN A 117 3.42 17.34 2.13
CA ASN A 117 2.28 18.26 2.18
C ASN A 117 1.64 18.51 0.80
N THR A 118 1.99 17.73 -0.22
CA THR A 118 1.27 17.71 -1.49
C THR A 118 -0.06 16.96 -1.35
N HIS A 119 -1.06 17.33 -2.16
CA HIS A 119 -2.37 16.69 -2.15
C HIS A 119 -2.43 15.55 -3.17
N TYR A 120 -2.44 14.31 -2.69
CA TYR A 120 -2.70 13.14 -3.50
C TYR A 120 -3.74 12.22 -2.86
N LYS A 121 -4.31 11.34 -3.67
CA LYS A 121 -5.03 10.18 -3.16
C LYS A 121 -4.09 9.29 -2.35
N TRP A 122 -4.63 8.37 -1.56
CA TRP A 122 -3.85 7.38 -0.82
C TRP A 122 -4.47 5.99 -0.97
N ILE A 123 -3.66 4.96 -0.75
CA ILE A 123 -4.10 3.55 -0.75
C ILE A 123 -3.93 3.00 0.66
N CYS A 124 -5.01 2.48 1.24
CA CYS A 124 -4.98 1.70 2.47
C CYS A 124 -4.91 0.21 2.16
N GLN A 125 -4.23 -0.56 3.00
CA GLN A 125 -4.17 -2.01 2.95
C GLN A 125 -4.46 -2.66 4.31
N LYS A 126 -5.05 -3.85 4.27
CA LYS A 126 -5.12 -4.77 5.42
C LYS A 126 -5.29 -6.21 4.96
N GLU A 127 -5.07 -7.15 5.87
CA GLU A 127 -5.29 -8.57 5.58
C GLU A 127 -6.77 -8.89 5.36
N ALA A 128 -7.03 -9.81 4.43
CA ALA A 128 -8.35 -10.37 4.19
C ALA A 128 -8.75 -11.32 5.32
N VAL A 129 -10.04 -11.42 5.58
CA VAL A 129 -10.56 -12.32 6.61
C VAL A 129 -10.81 -13.69 5.98
N LEU A 130 -10.13 -14.71 6.51
CA LEU A 130 -10.41 -16.12 6.21
C LEU A 130 -11.73 -16.54 6.86
N ILE A 131 -12.59 -17.20 6.09
CA ILE A 131 -13.88 -17.73 6.53
C ILE A 131 -14.04 -19.22 6.25
#